data_AF-A0A4U6P8T2-F1
#
_entry.id   AF-A0A4U6P8T2-F1
#
_cell.length_a   1.000
_cell.length_b   1.000
_cell.length_c   1.000
_cell.angle_alpha   90.00
_cell.angle_beta   90.00
_cell.angle_gamma   90.00
#
_symmetry.space_group_name_H-M   'P 1'
#
loop_
_entity.id
_entity.type
_entity.pdbx_description
1 polymer ?
#
loop_
_entity_poly.entity_id
_entity_poly.type
_entity_poly.pdbx_seq_one_letter_code
_entity_poly.pdbx_strand_id
1 'polypeptide(L)'
;MITVTAFGQESQPSTSVETFLPIPGFPGYSVSEFGTVKGLRSTEMSPADNGTGYLQVILYRDGKPHRQYVHRLVLMAHIGLPPSPTHQAAHWPNADRSDNRLANLRWATPRENAADKRRAANTPTTPTTPTTLH
;
A
#
# COMPACT_ATOMS: atom_id res chain seq x y z
N MET A 1 -32.20 -46.83 6.07
CA MET A 1 -32.37 -45.39 5.77
C MET A 1 -31.56 -44.63 6.80
N ILE A 2 -30.40 -44.10 6.41
CA ILE A 2 -29.54 -43.33 7.31
C ILE A 2 -29.65 -41.88 6.85
N THR A 3 -30.33 -41.06 7.63
CA THR A 3 -30.49 -39.63 7.38
C THR A 3 -29.14 -38.96 7.65
N VAL A 4 -28.54 -38.36 6.61
CA VAL A 4 -27.32 -37.56 6.73
C VAL A 4 -27.75 -36.10 6.82
N THR A 5 -27.76 -35.54 8.03
CA THR A 5 -27.95 -34.10 8.24
C THR A 5 -26.62 -33.40 7.98
N ALA A 6 -26.56 -32.61 6.91
CA ALA A 6 -25.43 -31.78 6.56
C ALA A 6 -25.27 -30.62 7.56
N PHE A 7 -24.11 -30.53 8.21
CA PHE A 7 -23.72 -29.34 8.96
C PHE A 7 -23.22 -28.28 7.98
N GLY A 8 -23.84 -27.10 8.04
CA GLY A 8 -23.48 -25.93 7.26
C GLY A 8 -22.03 -25.53 7.53
N GLN A 9 -21.31 -25.17 6.46
CA GLN A 9 -19.99 -24.59 6.57
C GLN A 9 -20.10 -23.19 7.17
N GLU A 10 -19.66 -23.04 8.42
CA GLU A 10 -19.38 -21.74 9.02
C GLU A 10 -18.21 -21.08 8.26
N SER A 11 -18.50 -19.96 7.62
CA SER A 11 -17.51 -19.05 7.06
C SER A 11 -16.68 -18.44 8.18
N GLN A 12 -15.48 -18.99 8.43
CA GLN A 12 -14.50 -18.40 9.33
C GLN A 12 -14.06 -17.04 8.76
N PRO A 13 -14.01 -15.96 9.55
CA PRO A 13 -13.33 -14.74 9.15
C PRO A 13 -11.83 -15.05 9.09
N SER A 14 -11.27 -15.15 7.89
CA SER A 14 -9.83 -15.20 7.70
C SER A 14 -9.26 -13.81 8.02
N THR A 15 -9.03 -13.53 9.30
CA THR A 15 -8.30 -12.34 9.73
C THR A 15 -6.84 -12.52 9.30
N SER A 16 -6.51 -12.10 8.08
CA SER A 16 -5.13 -12.08 7.61
C SER A 16 -4.31 -11.21 8.54
N VAL A 17 -3.38 -11.81 9.28
CA VAL A 17 -2.50 -11.09 10.20
C VAL A 17 -1.60 -10.18 9.37
N GLU A 18 -1.70 -8.87 9.59
CA GLU A 18 -0.86 -7.88 8.94
C GLU A 18 0.62 -8.11 9.27
N THR A 19 1.46 -8.22 8.24
CA THR A 19 2.88 -8.52 8.39
C THR A 19 3.71 -7.24 8.35
N PHE A 20 4.36 -6.91 9.47
CA PHE A 20 5.25 -5.75 9.57
C PHE A 20 6.70 -6.15 9.30
N LEU A 21 7.31 -5.54 8.28
CA LEU A 21 8.71 -5.76 7.92
C LEU A 21 9.57 -4.52 8.22
N PRO A 22 10.85 -4.72 8.58
CA PRO A 22 11.76 -3.61 8.87
C PRO A 22 12.00 -2.73 7.65
N ILE A 23 12.06 -1.41 7.86
CA ILE A 23 12.35 -0.46 6.78
C ILE A 23 13.86 -0.38 6.55
N PRO A 24 14.37 -0.68 5.33
CA PRO A 24 15.79 -0.60 5.03
C PRO A 24 16.35 0.80 5.29
N GLY A 25 17.44 0.86 6.06
CA GLY A 25 18.12 2.11 6.41
C GLY A 25 17.44 2.93 7.51
N PHE A 26 16.38 2.44 8.16
CA PHE A 26 15.70 3.08 9.29
C PHE A 26 15.46 2.07 10.42
N PRO A 27 16.50 1.74 11.22
CA PRO A 27 16.39 0.73 12.29
C PRO A 27 15.32 1.12 13.32
N GLY A 28 14.56 0.14 13.79
CA GLY A 28 13.45 0.34 14.74
C GLY A 28 12.13 0.80 14.12
N TYR A 29 12.09 1.04 12.80
CA TYR A 29 10.85 1.31 12.07
C TYR A 29 10.43 0.09 11.24
N SER A 30 9.13 -0.11 11.12
CA SER A 30 8.56 -1.18 10.30
C SER A 30 7.34 -0.69 9.52
N VAL A 31 7.01 -1.38 8.44
CA VAL A 31 5.85 -1.08 7.60
C VAL A 31 5.16 -2.37 7.16
N SER A 32 3.84 -2.32 7.10
CA SER A 32 3.03 -3.44 6.65
C SER A 32 2.77 -3.46 5.15
N GLU A 33 2.20 -4.55 4.64
CA GLU A 33 1.71 -4.60 3.27
C GLU A 33 0.50 -3.69 3.03
N PHE A 34 -0.18 -3.21 4.08
CA PHE A 34 -1.32 -2.29 3.95
C PHE A 34 -0.94 -0.81 3.99
N GLY A 35 0.34 -0.50 4.19
CA GLY A 35 0.83 0.88 4.27
C GLY A 35 0.84 1.45 5.70
N THR A 36 0.58 0.63 6.72
CA THR A 36 0.69 1.03 8.12
C THR A 36 2.16 1.11 8.52
N VAL A 37 2.60 2.27 9.01
CA VAL A 37 3.99 2.48 9.45
C VAL A 37 4.03 2.47 10.98
N LYS A 38 4.93 1.68 11.56
CA LYS A 38 5.20 1.65 13.00
C LYS A 38 6.54 2.32 13.32
N GLY A 39 6.51 3.18 14.34
CA GLY A 39 7.66 3.89 14.86
C GLY A 39 8.51 3.06 15.84
N LEU A 40 9.53 3.70 16.42
CA LEU A 40 10.49 3.08 17.36
C LEU A 40 9.84 2.40 18.58
N ARG A 41 8.65 2.84 18.98
CA ARG A 41 7.89 2.27 20.10
C ARG A 41 6.85 1.24 19.66
N SER A 42 6.94 0.75 18.42
CA SER A 42 5.93 -0.10 17.76
C SER A 42 4.54 0.53 17.67
N THR A 43 4.44 1.85 17.87
CA THR A 43 3.20 2.61 17.72
C THR A 43 3.00 3.00 16.27
N GLU A 44 1.77 2.93 15.80
CA GLU A 44 1.40 3.41 14.48
C GLU A 44 1.68 4.90 14.34
N MET A 45 2.24 5.28 13.20
CA MET A 45 2.54 6.66 12.85
C MET A 45 1.41 7.19 11.97
N SER A 46 0.98 8.43 12.21
CA SER A 46 -0.01 9.09 11.36
C SER A 46 0.68 9.74 10.15
N PRO A 47 0.46 9.24 8.93
CA PRO A 47 1.00 9.87 7.74
C PRO A 47 0.31 11.21 7.46
N ALA A 48 1.06 12.15 6.91
CA ALA A 48 0.53 13.42 6.43
C ALA A 48 0.47 13.43 4.90
N ASP A 49 -0.59 14.00 4.34
CA ASP A 49 -0.65 14.27 2.91
C ASP A 49 0.35 15.38 2.52
N ASN A 50 1.04 15.22 1.40
CA ASN A 50 2.03 16.18 0.92
C ASN A 50 1.45 17.35 0.11
N GLY A 51 0.13 17.49 0.03
CA GLY A 51 -0.59 18.45 -0.81
C GLY A 51 -0.88 17.96 -2.23
N THR A 52 -0.43 16.74 -2.60
CA THR A 52 -0.62 16.17 -3.94
C THR A 52 -1.19 14.75 -3.92
N GLY A 53 -1.71 14.29 -2.78
CA GLY A 53 -2.30 12.97 -2.58
C GLY A 53 -1.31 11.89 -2.12
N TYR A 54 -0.02 12.21 -1.94
CA TYR A 54 0.97 11.23 -1.48
C TYR A 54 1.19 11.35 0.02
N LEU A 55 0.93 10.25 0.73
CA LEU A 55 1.18 10.16 2.17
C LEU A 55 2.67 10.07 2.49
N GLN A 56 3.10 10.83 3.50
CA GLN A 56 4.47 10.90 4.00
C GLN A 56 4.54 10.76 5.53
N VAL A 57 5.65 10.22 6.01
CA VAL A 57 6.01 10.16 7.44
C VAL A 57 7.41 10.72 7.65
N ILE A 58 7.70 11.18 8.87
CA ILE A 58 9.04 11.63 9.26
C ILE A 58 9.69 10.53 10.10
N LEU A 59 10.70 9.87 9.52
CA LEU A 59 11.52 8.87 10.20
C LEU A 59 12.79 9.54 10.74
N TYR A 60 13.30 9.09 11.88
CA TYR A 60 14.55 9.60 12.44
C TYR A 60 15.67 8.58 12.24
N ARG A 61 16.85 9.06 11.84
CA ARG A 61 18.07 8.26 11.77
C ARG A 61 19.24 9.13 12.21
N ASP A 62 20.06 8.62 13.13
CA ASP A 62 21.21 9.35 13.68
C ASP A 62 20.83 10.75 14.20
N GLY A 63 19.66 10.86 14.85
CA GLY A 63 19.12 12.12 15.36
C GLY A 63 18.58 13.09 14.30
N LYS A 64 18.60 12.75 13.01
CA LYS A 64 18.16 13.61 11.91
C LYS A 64 16.81 13.16 11.34
N PRO A 65 15.87 14.08 11.08
CA PRO A 65 14.59 13.75 10.47
C PRO A 65 14.72 13.54 8.95
N HIS A 66 14.04 12.51 8.44
CA HIS A 66 13.95 12.16 7.03
C HIS A 66 12.49 12.02 6.62
N ARG A 67 12.04 12.83 5.66
CA ARG A 67 10.70 12.72 5.08
C ARG A 67 10.69 11.58 4.07
N GLN A 68 9.85 10.57 4.32
CA GLN A 68 9.73 9.38 3.48
C GLN A 68 8.29 9.17 3.05
N TYR A 69 8.10 8.78 1.79
CA TYR A 69 6.79 8.45 1.23
C TYR A 69 6.36 7.04 1.63
N VAL A 70 5.11 6.87 2.08
CA VAL A 70 4.59 5.58 2.57
C VAL A 70 4.67 4.51 1.48
N HIS A 71 4.14 4.77 0.27
CA HIS A 71 4.22 3.83 -0.87
C HIS A 71 5.65 3.34 -1.17
N ARG A 72 6.66 4.20 -1.01
CA ARG A 72 8.06 3.81 -1.23
C ARG A 72 8.58 2.91 -0.10
N LEU A 73 8.20 3.20 1.15
CA LEU A 73 8.57 2.38 2.30
C LEU A 73 8.02 0.96 2.18
N VAL A 74 6.74 0.83 1.78
CA VAL A 74 6.08 -0.47 1.56
C VAL A 74 6.86 -1.30 0.54
N LEU A 75 7.16 -0.74 -0.64
CA LEU A 75 7.93 -1.46 -1.66
C LEU A 75 9.34 -1.81 -1.18
N MET A 76 10.03 -0.90 -0.50
CA MET A 76 11.37 -1.17 0.01
C MET A 76 11.41 -2.32 1.00
N ALA A 77 10.40 -2.45 1.87
CA ALA A 77 10.36 -3.48 2.89
C ALA A 77 9.88 -4.85 2.35
N HIS A 78 8.90 -4.87 1.44
CA HIS A 78 8.25 -6.10 0.98
C HIS A 78 8.77 -6.63 -0.36
N ILE A 79 9.24 -5.76 -1.26
CA ILE A 79 9.78 -6.14 -2.57
C ILE A 79 11.30 -5.98 -2.62
N GLY A 80 11.81 -4.94 -1.96
CA GLY A 80 13.22 -4.58 -1.93
C GLY A 80 13.51 -3.22 -2.55
N LEU A 81 14.80 -2.88 -2.62
CA LEU A 81 15.27 -1.62 -3.18
C LEU A 81 14.86 -1.45 -4.65
N PRO A 82 14.71 -0.20 -5.14
CA PRO A 82 14.39 0.05 -6.53
C PRO A 82 15.43 -0.61 -7.45
N PRO A 83 15.02 -1.32 -8.53
CA PRO A 83 15.95 -2.03 -9.41
C PRO A 83 16.96 -1.13 -10.12
N SER A 84 16.65 0.16 -10.26
CA SER A 84 17.58 1.16 -10.78
C SER A 84 17.27 2.56 -10.21
N PRO A 85 18.19 3.53 -10.33
CA PRO A 85 17.97 4.90 -9.87
C PRO A 85 16.77 5.61 -10.51
N THR A 86 16.35 5.16 -11.70
CA THR A 86 15.21 5.75 -12.43
C THR A 86 13.88 5.13 -12.01
N HIS A 87 13.87 4.02 -11.28
CA HIS A 87 12.62 3.42 -10.83
C HIS A 87 11.98 4.28 -9.75
N GLN A 88 10.70 4.57 -9.96
CA GLN A 88 9.83 5.22 -9.00
C GLN A 88 8.79 4.21 -8.51
N ALA A 89 8.28 4.45 -7.32
CA ALA A 89 7.14 3.71 -6.80
C ALA A 89 5.88 4.26 -7.47
N ALA A 90 5.12 3.38 -8.14
CA ALA A 90 3.93 3.74 -8.90
C ALA A 90 2.70 3.05 -8.34
N HIS A 91 1.58 3.79 -8.31
CA HIS A 91 0.26 3.29 -7.92
C HIS A 91 -0.42 2.64 -9.12
N TRP A 92 -0.54 1.32 -9.09
CA TRP A 92 -1.15 0.49 -10.13
C TRP A 92 -1.75 -0.78 -9.48
N PRO A 93 -2.98 -1.19 -9.83
CA PRO A 93 -3.73 -0.78 -11.02
C PRO A 93 -4.74 0.36 -10.84
N ASN A 94 -5.09 0.75 -9.60
CA ASN A 94 -6.20 1.68 -9.40
C ASN A 94 -5.82 3.18 -9.53
N ALA A 95 -4.51 3.48 -9.57
CA ALA A 95 -3.94 4.83 -9.66
C ALA A 95 -4.28 5.79 -8.50
N ASP A 96 -4.93 5.31 -7.44
CA ASP A 96 -5.19 6.06 -6.21
C ASP A 96 -3.91 6.20 -5.39
N ARG A 97 -3.47 7.44 -5.19
CA ARG A 97 -2.22 7.78 -4.48
C ARG A 97 -2.33 7.59 -2.96
N SER A 98 -3.55 7.60 -2.43
CA SER A 98 -3.83 7.39 -1.02
C SER A 98 -3.83 5.90 -0.64
N ASP A 99 -4.09 5.02 -1.61
CA ASP A 99 -4.03 3.57 -1.44
C ASP A 99 -2.58 3.07 -1.50
N ASN A 100 -1.93 3.04 -0.34
CA ASN A 100 -0.54 2.61 -0.17
C ASN A 100 -0.40 1.10 0.10
N ARG A 101 -1.43 0.30 -0.19
CA ARG A 101 -1.32 -1.17 -0.06
C ARG A 101 -0.38 -1.72 -1.12
N LEU A 102 0.43 -2.72 -0.76
CA LEU A 102 1.39 -3.39 -1.65
C LEU A 102 0.73 -3.89 -2.93
N ALA A 103 -0.51 -4.37 -2.86
CA ALA A 103 -1.28 -4.81 -4.01
C ALA A 103 -1.55 -3.71 -5.06
N ASN A 104 -1.43 -2.44 -4.68
CA ASN A 104 -1.56 -1.28 -5.55
C ASN A 104 -0.21 -0.64 -5.87
N LEU A 105 0.92 -1.25 -5.53
CA LEU A 105 2.24 -0.65 -5.66
C LEU A 105 3.18 -1.51 -6.48
N ARG A 106 4.00 -0.87 -7.31
CA ARG A 106 5.14 -1.52 -7.97
C ARG A 106 6.27 -0.53 -8.23
N TRP A 107 7.47 -1.07 -8.41
CA TRP A 107 8.53 -0.31 -9.07
C TRP A 107 8.20 -0.15 -10.55
N ALA A 108 8.32 1.08 -11.05
CA ALA A 108 8.11 1.38 -12.46
C ALA A 108 9.13 2.42 -12.94
N THR A 109 9.52 2.34 -14.21
CA THR A 109 10.24 3.45 -14.84
C THR A 109 9.28 4.62 -15.14
N PRO A 110 9.78 5.84 -15.42
CA PRO A 110 8.93 6.97 -15.79
C PRO A 110 8.09 6.68 -17.05
N ARG A 111 8.66 5.95 -18.01
CA ARG A 111 7.99 5.52 -19.24
C ARG A 111 6.83 4.56 -18.95
N GLU A 112 7.06 3.58 -18.08
CA GLU A 112 6.02 2.62 -17.67
C GLU A 112 4.88 3.30 -16.93
N ASN A 113 5.18 4.14 -15.93
CA ASN A 113 4.15 4.88 -15.19
C ASN A 113 3.35 5.83 -16.12
N ALA A 114 4.01 6.45 -17.10
CA ALA A 114 3.31 7.27 -18.10
C ALA A 114 2.39 6.42 -19.00
N ALA A 115 2.80 5.20 -19.36
CA ALA A 115 1.96 4.27 -20.11
C ALA A 115 0.75 3.82 -19.29
N ASP A 116 0.93 3.54 -17.99
CA ASP A 116 -0.14 3.17 -17.07
C ASP A 116 -1.20 4.28 -16.95
N LYS A 117 -0.77 5.53 -16.81
CA LYS A 117 -1.68 6.69 -16.83
C LYS A 117 -2.49 6.79 -18.12
N ARG A 118 -1.87 6.52 -19.27
CA ARG A 118 -2.57 6.50 -20.57
C ARG A 118 -3.58 5.36 -20.64
N ARG A 119 -3.24 4.18 -20.11
CA ARG A 119 -4.17 3.04 -20.04
C ARG A 119 -5.37 3.35 -19.16
N ALA A 120 -5.14 3.92 -17.98
CA ALA A 120 -6.19 4.32 -17.05
C ALA A 120 -7.12 5.40 -17.66
N ALA A 121 -6.57 6.36 -18.42
CA ALA A 121 -7.35 7.37 -19.13
C ALA A 121 -8.18 6.80 -20.30
N ASN A 122 -7.73 5.69 -20.90
CA ASN A 122 -8.40 5.06 -22.04
C ASN A 122 -9.38 3.95 -21.64
N THR A 123 -9.40 3.54 -20.38
CA THR A 123 -10.50 2.73 -19.83
C THR A 123 -11.73 3.62 -19.71
N PRO A 124 -12.85 3.33 -20.40
CA PRO A 124 -14.09 4.05 -20.17
C PRO A 124 -14.48 3.86 -18.71
N THR A 125 -14.37 4.92 -17.92
CA THR A 125 -14.90 4.97 -16.55
C THR A 125 -16.39 4.70 -16.64
N THR A 126 -16.82 3.47 -16.36
CA THR A 126 -18.21 3.24 -15.95
C THR A 126 -18.41 4.03 -14.66
N PRO A 127 -19.25 5.09 -14.65
CA PRO A 127 -19.58 5.74 -13.41
C PRO A 127 -20.30 4.70 -12.55
N THR A 128 -19.69 4.30 -11.43
CA THR A 128 -20.40 3.58 -10.38
C THR A 128 -21.48 4.50 -9.85
N THR A 129 -22.71 4.28 -10.28
CA THR A 129 -23.91 4.93 -9.78
C THR A 129 -23.99 4.72 -8.27
N PRO A 130 -24.20 5.77 -7.45
CA PRO A 130 -24.62 5.55 -6.08
C PRO A 130 -26.02 4.93 -6.12
N THR A 131 -26.15 3.70 -5.63
CA THR A 131 -27.44 3.08 -5.37
C THR A 131 -28.15 3.89 -4.28
N THR A 132 -28.99 4.84 -4.69
CA THR A 132 -30.01 5.42 -3.81
C THR A 132 -31.11 4.37 -3.64
N LEU A 133 -31.15 3.75 -2.47
CA LEU A 133 -32.29 2.96 -2.02
C LEU A 133 -33.47 3.91 -1.73
N HIS A 134 -34.61 3.61 -2.35
CA HIS A 134 -35.90 4.25 -2.07
C HIS A 134 -36.59 3.57 -0.88
#